data_AF-A0A7C5C573-F1
#
_entry.id   AF-A0A7C5C573-F1
#
_cell.length_a   1.000
_cell.length_b   1.000
_cell.length_c   1.000
_cell.angle_alpha   90.00
_cell.angle_beta   90.00
_cell.angle_gamma   90.00
#
_symmetry.space_group_name_H-M   'P 1'
#
loop_
_entity.id
_entity.type
_entity.pdbx_description
1 polymer ?
#
loop_
_entity_poly.entity_id
_entity_poly.type
_entity_poly.pdbx_seq_one_letter_code
_entity_poly.pdbx_strand_id
1 'polypeptide(L)'
;MNSAPRQQSGRLERWFENGLWHSRLVVLLAVLASLATAFAVFYIASVDAWYLIVHLGDYASPELDAEARKVLRAESIAHVVEVIDGYLLATVLLIFALGLYELFISPLDPARASRHFSRVLFIRNLDDLKSRLGKVVLMILIVKFFEHAIEMSFQGPVDLLAFAGGVALIGLALYLSHAGEHPGSNDRLQGDPRE
;
A
#
# COMPACT_ATOMS: atom_id res chain seq x y z
N MET A 1 -19.33 -10.37 -55.64
CA MET A 1 -20.09 -11.11 -54.61
C MET A 1 -19.20 -12.21 -54.06
N ASN A 2 -18.66 -12.06 -52.85
CA ASN A 2 -18.04 -13.17 -52.14
C ASN A 2 -18.55 -13.13 -50.70
N SER A 3 -19.55 -13.97 -50.42
CA SER A 3 -20.21 -14.11 -49.13
C SER A 3 -19.29 -14.86 -48.16
N ALA A 4 -18.84 -14.17 -47.11
CA ALA A 4 -18.17 -14.77 -45.97
C ALA A 4 -19.10 -15.77 -45.25
N PRO A 5 -18.61 -16.95 -44.81
CA PRO A 5 -19.41 -17.84 -44.00
C PRO A 5 -19.48 -17.29 -42.57
N ARG A 6 -20.69 -16.92 -42.12
CA ARG A 6 -20.99 -16.62 -40.72
C ARG A 6 -20.86 -17.92 -39.92
N GLN A 7 -19.76 -18.09 -39.20
CA GLN A 7 -19.59 -19.20 -38.25
C GLN A 7 -20.63 -19.07 -37.14
N GLN A 8 -21.38 -20.15 -36.94
CA GLN A 8 -22.44 -20.27 -35.94
C GLN A 8 -21.81 -20.47 -34.56
N SER A 9 -21.84 -19.44 -33.71
CA SER A 9 -21.40 -19.56 -32.31
C SER A 9 -22.32 -20.50 -31.53
N GLY A 10 -21.75 -21.54 -30.91
CA GLY A 10 -22.48 -22.56 -30.16
C GLY A 10 -23.13 -21.98 -28.89
N ARG A 11 -24.21 -22.60 -28.38
CA ARG A 11 -24.84 -22.16 -27.11
C ARG A 11 -23.86 -22.16 -25.92
N LEU A 12 -22.89 -23.09 -25.93
CA LEU A 12 -21.81 -23.17 -24.96
C LEU A 12 -20.82 -22.00 -25.07
N GLU A 13 -20.48 -21.60 -26.30
CA GLU A 13 -19.60 -20.46 -26.56
C GLU A 13 -20.23 -19.16 -26.09
N ARG A 14 -21.52 -18.93 -26.38
CA ARG A 14 -22.25 -17.75 -25.88
C ARG A 14 -22.37 -17.73 -24.36
N TRP A 15 -22.55 -18.87 -23.72
CA TRP A 15 -22.60 -18.95 -22.26
C TRP A 15 -21.22 -18.66 -21.64
N PHE A 16 -20.16 -19.19 -22.24
CA PHE A 16 -18.78 -18.95 -21.82
C PHE A 16 -18.35 -17.49 -22.05
N GLU A 17 -18.67 -16.91 -23.22
CA GLU A 17 -18.45 -15.49 -23.53
C GLU A 17 -19.22 -14.58 -22.57
N ASN A 18 -20.47 -14.92 -22.24
CA ASN A 18 -21.27 -14.16 -21.29
C ASN A 18 -20.71 -14.29 -19.86
N GLY A 19 -20.19 -15.45 -19.47
CA GLY A 19 -19.46 -15.65 -18.21
C GLY A 19 -18.16 -14.85 -18.16
N LEU A 20 -17.39 -14.82 -19.25
CA LEU A 20 -16.21 -13.96 -19.40
C LEU A 20 -16.57 -12.48 -19.32
N TRP A 21 -17.71 -12.07 -19.88
CA TRP A 21 -18.21 -10.69 -19.76
C TRP A 21 -18.55 -10.32 -18.31
N HIS A 22 -19.14 -11.24 -17.54
CA HIS A 22 -19.42 -11.04 -16.11
C HIS A 22 -18.16 -11.03 -15.23
N SER A 23 -17.02 -11.55 -15.71
CA SER A 23 -15.76 -11.49 -14.95
C SER A 23 -15.33 -10.06 -14.63
N ARG A 24 -15.66 -9.09 -15.50
CA ARG A 24 -15.41 -7.65 -15.27
C ARG A 24 -16.23 -7.09 -14.11
N LEU A 25 -17.45 -7.61 -13.88
CA LEU A 25 -18.29 -7.19 -12.76
C LEU A 25 -17.70 -7.60 -11.42
N VAL A 26 -17.04 -8.76 -11.35
CA VAL A 26 -16.33 -9.20 -10.14
C VAL A 26 -15.18 -8.24 -9.82
N VAL A 27 -14.44 -7.79 -10.83
CA VAL A 27 -13.36 -6.81 -10.63
C VAL A 27 -13.92 -5.44 -10.22
N LEU A 28 -15.02 -4.99 -10.81
CA LEU A 28 -15.70 -3.76 -10.38
C LEU A 28 -16.08 -3.80 -8.90
N LEU A 29 -16.59 -4.95 -8.42
CA LEU A 29 -16.90 -5.13 -7.00
C LEU A 29 -15.64 -5.03 -6.13
N ALA A 30 -14.54 -5.66 -6.54
CA ALA A 30 -13.25 -5.58 -5.83
C ALA A 30 -12.69 -4.15 -5.78
N VAL A 31 -12.83 -3.38 -6.87
CA VAL A 31 -12.45 -1.96 -6.94
C VAL A 31 -13.28 -1.13 -5.98
N LEU A 32 -14.61 -1.27 -6.01
CA LEU A 32 -15.51 -0.52 -5.14
C LEU A 32 -15.28 -0.85 -3.66
N ALA A 33 -15.09 -2.12 -3.33
CA ALA A 33 -14.75 -2.55 -1.97
C ALA A 33 -13.41 -1.96 -1.52
N SER A 34 -12.37 -2.03 -2.36
CA SER A 34 -11.05 -1.48 -2.04
C SER A 34 -11.09 0.04 -1.85
N LEU A 35 -11.88 0.75 -2.67
CA LEU A 35 -12.08 2.20 -2.57
C LEU A 35 -12.82 2.56 -1.28
N ALA A 36 -13.89 1.84 -0.94
CA ALA A 36 -14.62 2.04 0.30
C ALA A 36 -13.74 1.81 1.53
N THR A 37 -12.94 0.74 1.53
CA THR A 37 -11.96 0.46 2.60
C THR A 37 -10.90 1.55 2.68
N ALA A 38 -10.35 2.00 1.56
CA ALA A 38 -9.37 3.09 1.54
C ALA A 38 -9.95 4.36 2.20
N PHE A 39 -11.18 4.75 1.85
CA PHE A 39 -11.85 5.90 2.48
C PHE A 39 -12.14 5.69 3.96
N ALA A 40 -12.55 4.49 4.37
CA ALA A 40 -12.77 4.17 5.77
C ALA A 40 -11.48 4.29 6.59
N VAL A 41 -10.36 3.75 6.07
CA VAL A 41 -9.05 3.86 6.74
C VAL A 41 -8.56 5.32 6.75
N PHE A 42 -8.74 6.08 5.66
CA PHE A 42 -8.46 7.52 5.65
C PHE A 42 -9.23 8.26 6.74
N TYR A 43 -10.52 7.95 6.89
CA TYR A 43 -11.35 8.56 7.91
C TYR A 43 -10.87 8.22 9.33
N ILE A 44 -10.60 6.95 9.60
CA ILE A 44 -10.05 6.50 10.90
C ILE A 44 -8.73 7.22 11.20
N ALA A 45 -7.77 7.19 10.27
CA ALA A 45 -6.48 7.85 10.45
C ALA A 45 -6.60 9.37 10.64
N SER A 46 -7.57 10.02 9.99
CA SER A 46 -7.87 11.45 10.21
C SER A 46 -8.47 11.73 11.58
N VAL A 47 -9.34 10.85 12.08
CA VAL A 47 -9.88 10.95 13.45
C VAL A 47 -8.76 10.76 14.47
N ASP A 48 -7.90 9.77 14.30
CA ASP A 48 -6.76 9.52 15.19
C ASP A 48 -5.76 10.68 15.17
N ALA A 49 -5.47 11.23 13.98
CA ALA A 49 -4.64 12.42 13.83
C ALA A 49 -5.23 13.64 14.58
N TRP A 50 -6.54 13.81 14.52
CA TRP A 50 -7.22 14.89 15.23
C TRP A 50 -7.08 14.73 16.75
N TYR A 51 -7.36 13.54 17.28
CA TYR A 51 -7.20 13.27 18.71
C TYR A 51 -5.76 13.44 19.18
N LEU A 52 -4.77 13.01 18.39
CA LEU A 52 -3.35 13.22 18.67
C LEU A 52 -3.01 14.72 18.81
N ILE A 53 -3.48 15.56 17.89
CA ILE A 53 -3.21 17.01 17.93
C ILE A 53 -3.83 17.65 19.18
N VAL A 54 -5.05 17.25 19.55
CA VAL A 54 -5.74 17.77 20.74
C VAL A 54 -5.00 17.38 22.02
N HIS A 55 -4.62 16.12 22.18
CA HIS A 55 -3.90 15.63 23.36
C HIS A 55 -2.48 16.21 23.49
N LEU A 56 -1.87 16.66 22.38
CA LEU A 56 -0.58 17.33 22.42
C LEU A 56 -0.62 18.66 23.20
N GLY A 57 -1.79 19.29 23.31
CA GLY A 57 -2.00 20.46 24.15
C GLY A 57 -1.74 20.18 25.64
N ASP A 58 -2.02 18.97 26.10
CA ASP A 58 -1.84 18.58 27.50
C ASP A 58 -0.36 18.38 27.87
N TYR A 59 0.49 18.10 26.88
CA TYR A 59 1.93 17.94 27.06
C TYR A 59 2.63 19.24 27.54
N ALA A 60 2.07 20.40 27.20
CA ALA A 60 2.57 21.71 27.62
C ALA A 60 2.09 22.13 29.01
N SER A 61 1.30 21.30 29.70
CA SER A 61 0.78 21.67 31.02
C SER A 61 1.91 21.79 32.06
N PRO A 62 1.94 22.88 32.86
CA PRO A 62 2.96 23.09 33.89
C PRO A 62 2.89 22.08 35.04
N GLU A 63 1.77 21.37 35.15
CA GLU A 63 1.45 20.44 36.25
C GLU A 63 2.04 19.04 36.05
N LEU A 64 2.60 18.76 34.86
CA LEU A 64 3.21 17.46 34.55
C LEU A 64 4.59 17.29 35.22
N ASP A 65 4.69 16.24 36.03
CA ASP A 65 5.98 15.74 36.53
C ASP A 65 6.85 15.17 35.39
N ALA A 66 8.17 15.11 35.61
CA ALA A 66 9.15 14.69 34.63
C ALA A 66 8.93 13.25 34.12
N GLU A 67 8.49 12.34 34.99
CA GLU A 67 8.20 10.94 34.61
C GLU A 67 6.89 10.84 33.82
N ALA A 68 5.84 11.55 34.23
CA ALA A 68 4.58 11.63 33.47
C ALA A 68 4.79 12.18 32.06
N ARG A 69 5.65 13.21 31.92
CA ARG A 69 5.99 13.79 30.61
C ARG A 69 6.75 12.82 29.71
N LYS A 70 7.57 11.91 30.26
CA LYS A 70 8.24 10.87 29.46
C LYS A 70 7.26 9.85 28.91
N VAL A 71 6.30 9.40 29.74
CA VAL A 71 5.25 8.45 29.33
C VAL A 71 4.40 9.06 28.21
N LEU A 72 3.87 10.26 28.41
CA LEU A 72 3.08 10.97 27.40
C LEU A 72 3.83 11.16 26.09
N ARG A 73 5.15 11.41 26.14
CA ARG A 73 5.98 11.50 24.94
C ARG A 73 6.05 10.17 24.20
N ALA A 74 6.30 9.06 24.90
CA ALA A 74 6.39 7.74 24.30
C ALA A 74 5.07 7.34 23.62
N GLU A 75 3.94 7.56 24.32
CA GLU A 75 2.59 7.34 23.80
C GLU A 75 2.29 8.21 22.58
N SER A 76 2.61 9.52 22.65
CA SER A 76 2.44 10.42 21.51
C SER A 76 3.25 9.99 20.29
N ILE A 77 4.47 9.51 20.48
CA ILE A 77 5.32 9.00 19.39
C ILE A 77 4.70 7.73 18.77
N ALA A 78 4.19 6.81 19.60
CA ALA A 78 3.51 5.61 19.12
C ALA A 78 2.25 5.97 18.29
N HIS A 79 1.40 6.88 18.79
CA HIS A 79 0.23 7.37 18.06
C HIS A 79 0.59 8.07 16.74
N VAL A 80 1.67 8.86 16.69
CA VAL A 80 2.15 9.47 15.43
C VAL A 80 2.47 8.39 14.40
N VAL A 81 3.19 7.35 14.82
CA VAL A 81 3.59 6.24 13.94
C VAL A 81 2.35 5.50 13.42
N GLU A 82 1.35 5.27 14.27
CA GLU A 82 0.08 4.65 13.87
C GLU A 82 -0.70 5.49 12.84
N VAL A 83 -0.82 6.80 13.07
CA VAL A 83 -1.50 7.72 12.13
C VAL A 83 -0.81 7.72 10.76
N ILE A 84 0.53 7.76 10.73
CA ILE A 84 1.30 7.73 9.48
C ILE A 84 1.06 6.41 8.75
N ASP A 85 1.10 5.28 9.45
CA ASP A 85 0.86 3.97 8.87
C ASP A 85 -0.57 3.84 8.30
N GLY A 86 -1.57 4.33 9.03
CA GLY A 86 -2.96 4.39 8.57
C GLY A 86 -3.11 5.13 7.24
N TYR A 87 -2.46 6.29 7.09
CA TYR A 87 -2.47 7.03 5.82
C TYR A 87 -1.74 6.31 4.69
N LEU A 88 -0.62 5.62 4.99
CA LEU A 88 0.10 4.82 3.99
C LEU A 88 -0.75 3.65 3.51
N LEU A 89 -1.38 2.91 4.42
CA LEU A 89 -2.31 1.82 4.10
C LEU A 89 -3.47 2.32 3.24
N ALA A 90 -4.12 3.42 3.64
CA ALA A 90 -5.24 4.00 2.90
C ALA A 90 -4.84 4.40 1.47
N THR A 91 -3.67 5.05 1.32
CA THR A 91 -3.13 5.45 0.03
C THR A 91 -2.84 4.24 -0.87
N VAL A 92 -2.34 3.15 -0.28
CA VAL A 92 -1.99 1.95 -1.04
C VAL A 92 -3.23 1.19 -1.48
N LEU A 93 -4.26 1.11 -0.63
CA LEU A 93 -5.57 0.59 -1.02
C LEU A 93 -6.20 1.43 -2.14
N LEU A 94 -6.04 2.75 -2.12
CA LEU A 94 -6.51 3.65 -3.18
C LEU A 94 -5.76 3.40 -4.50
N ILE A 95 -4.42 3.34 -4.47
CA ILE A 95 -3.60 3.00 -5.65
C ILE A 95 -3.96 1.61 -6.18
N PHE A 96 -4.22 0.65 -5.30
CA PHE A 96 -4.64 -0.70 -5.66
C PHE A 96 -6.01 -0.71 -6.36
N ALA A 97 -6.99 0.00 -5.82
CA ALA A 97 -8.31 0.15 -6.43
C ALA A 97 -8.22 0.78 -7.83
N LEU A 98 -7.43 1.85 -7.97
CA LEU A 98 -7.20 2.53 -9.25
C LEU A 98 -6.45 1.63 -10.24
N GLY A 99 -5.43 0.90 -9.79
CA GLY A 99 -4.65 -0.02 -10.61
C GLY A 99 -5.47 -1.21 -11.13
N LEU A 100 -6.33 -1.79 -10.28
CA LEU A 100 -7.28 -2.82 -10.70
C LEU A 100 -8.29 -2.28 -11.73
N TYR A 101 -8.77 -1.05 -11.54
CA TYR A 101 -9.68 -0.42 -12.48
C TYR A 101 -9.04 -0.20 -13.85
N GLU A 102 -7.85 0.39 -13.87
CA GLU A 102 -7.11 0.68 -15.10
C GLU A 102 -6.75 -0.60 -15.87
N LEU A 103 -6.36 -1.67 -15.17
CA LEU A 103 -5.92 -2.91 -15.81
C LEU A 103 -7.08 -3.73 -16.41
N PHE A 104 -8.22 -3.81 -15.72
CA PHE A 104 -9.28 -4.76 -16.08
C PHE A 104 -10.54 -4.13 -16.67
N ILE A 105 -10.77 -2.82 -16.44
CA ILE A 105 -12.00 -2.14 -16.87
C ILE A 105 -11.71 -1.18 -18.00
N SER A 106 -10.97 -0.11 -17.74
CA SER A 106 -10.62 0.88 -18.76
C SER A 106 -9.50 1.79 -18.27
N PRO A 107 -8.58 2.22 -19.15
CA PRO A 107 -7.68 3.31 -18.85
C PRO A 107 -8.46 4.59 -18.51
N LEU A 108 -7.98 5.34 -17.52
CA LEU A 108 -8.57 6.60 -17.07
C LEU A 108 -8.17 7.73 -18.05
N ASP A 109 -9.13 8.23 -18.83
CA ASP A 109 -8.87 9.31 -19.81
C ASP A 109 -8.34 10.65 -19.24
N PRO A 110 -8.68 11.10 -18.00
CA PRO A 110 -8.11 12.32 -17.42
C PRO A 110 -6.58 12.30 -17.26
N ALA A 111 -5.98 11.10 -17.16
CA ALA A 111 -4.52 10.92 -17.04
C ALA A 111 -3.77 11.14 -18.38
N ARG A 112 -4.48 11.18 -19.51
CA ARG A 112 -3.89 11.50 -20.83
C ARG A 112 -3.85 13.00 -21.13
N ALA A 113 -4.76 13.78 -20.52
CA ALA A 113 -4.88 15.21 -20.79
C ALA A 113 -3.78 16.05 -20.10
N SER A 114 -3.14 15.53 -19.05
CA SER A 114 -2.06 16.19 -18.33
C SER A 114 -0.74 15.44 -18.54
N ARG A 115 0.15 16.00 -19.38
CA ARG A 115 1.51 15.47 -19.65
C ARG A 115 2.39 15.30 -18.39
N HIS A 116 1.94 15.77 -17.24
CA HIS A 116 2.64 15.66 -15.95
C HIS A 116 2.21 14.47 -15.09
N PHE A 117 1.06 13.82 -15.35
CA PHE A 117 0.57 12.69 -14.53
C PHE A 117 0.93 11.30 -15.12
N SER A 118 1.37 11.24 -16.38
CA SER A 118 1.74 9.99 -17.08
C SER A 118 2.92 9.21 -16.49
N ARG A 119 3.65 9.72 -15.49
CA ARG A 119 4.80 8.99 -14.88
C ARG A 119 4.53 8.39 -13.50
N VAL A 120 3.47 8.80 -12.80
CA VAL A 120 3.21 8.35 -11.41
C VAL A 120 2.26 7.15 -11.33
N LEU A 121 1.42 6.93 -12.34
CA LEU A 121 0.45 5.82 -12.38
C LEU A 121 0.74 4.73 -13.43
N PHE A 122 1.92 4.75 -14.07
CA PHE A 122 2.24 3.78 -15.13
C PHE A 122 2.65 2.41 -14.53
N ILE A 123 1.70 1.74 -13.86
CA ILE A 123 1.82 0.35 -13.41
C ILE A 123 1.59 -0.51 -14.65
N ARG A 124 2.67 -1.00 -15.27
CA ARG A 124 2.57 -1.75 -16.54
C ARG A 124 2.04 -3.16 -16.36
N ASN A 125 1.94 -3.69 -15.15
CA ASN A 125 1.48 -5.06 -14.88
C ASN A 125 1.02 -5.29 -13.43
N LEU A 126 0.23 -6.34 -13.21
CA LEU A 126 -0.16 -6.82 -11.86
C LEU A 126 1.04 -7.08 -10.95
N ASP A 127 2.17 -7.49 -11.51
CA ASP A 127 3.34 -7.85 -10.71
C ASP A 127 4.01 -6.61 -10.08
N ASP A 128 3.94 -5.46 -10.74
CA ASP A 128 4.33 -4.17 -10.15
C ASP A 128 3.39 -3.79 -9.00
N LEU A 129 2.09 -4.06 -9.15
CA LEU A 129 1.10 -3.79 -8.12
C LEU A 129 1.28 -4.72 -6.91
N LYS A 130 1.54 -6.01 -7.14
CA LYS A 130 1.83 -7.00 -6.09
C LYS A 130 3.14 -6.68 -5.37
N SER A 131 4.18 -6.30 -6.09
CA SER A 131 5.47 -5.89 -5.50
C SER A 131 5.30 -4.67 -4.60
N ARG A 132 4.60 -3.63 -5.08
CA ARG A 132 4.30 -2.42 -4.29
C ARG A 132 3.44 -2.73 -3.06
N LEU A 133 2.41 -3.56 -3.21
CA LEU A 133 1.55 -3.97 -2.10
C LEU A 133 2.33 -4.77 -1.06
N GLY A 134 3.17 -5.72 -1.49
CA GLY A 134 4.03 -6.51 -0.59
C GLY A 134 4.97 -5.63 0.23
N LYS A 135 5.58 -4.61 -0.39
CA LYS A 135 6.44 -3.64 0.30
C LYS A 135 5.69 -2.82 1.35
N VAL A 136 4.43 -2.48 1.09
CA VAL A 136 3.59 -1.74 2.03
C VAL A 136 3.13 -2.62 3.19
N VAL A 137 2.67 -3.85 2.90
CA VAL A 137 2.31 -4.81 3.95
C VAL A 137 3.50 -5.10 4.85
N LEU A 138 4.71 -5.22 4.27
CA LEU A 138 5.94 -5.34 5.04
C LEU A 138 6.19 -4.12 5.92
N MET A 139 5.97 -2.91 5.41
CA MET A 139 6.10 -1.67 6.19
C MET A 139 5.11 -1.62 7.38
N ILE A 140 3.84 -1.99 7.15
CA ILE A 140 2.81 -2.04 8.20
C ILE A 140 3.21 -3.04 9.31
N LEU A 141 3.68 -4.22 8.93
CA LEU A 141 4.13 -5.23 9.89
C LEU A 141 5.33 -4.74 10.72
N ILE A 142 6.24 -4.00 10.09
CA ILE A 142 7.40 -3.42 10.78
C ILE A 142 6.95 -2.35 11.78
N VAL A 143 6.06 -1.46 11.35
CA VAL A 143 5.48 -0.42 12.21
C VAL A 143 4.76 -1.06 13.39
N LYS A 144 3.85 -2.00 13.15
CA LYS A 144 3.08 -2.68 14.21
C LYS A 144 3.98 -3.49 15.16
N PHE A 145 5.07 -4.07 14.67
CA PHE A 145 6.05 -4.73 15.52
C PHE A 145 6.74 -3.73 16.46
N PHE A 146 7.18 -2.58 15.95
CA PHE A 146 7.83 -1.56 16.76
C PHE A 146 6.88 -0.88 17.74
N GLU A 147 5.64 -0.62 17.33
CA GLU A 147 4.55 -0.13 18.20
C GLU A 147 4.38 -1.06 19.40
N HIS A 148 4.15 -2.36 19.15
CA HIS A 148 3.98 -3.33 20.22
C HIS A 148 5.24 -3.49 21.07
N ALA A 149 6.43 -3.33 20.48
CA ALA A 149 7.68 -3.38 21.22
C ALA A 149 7.92 -2.19 22.13
N ILE A 150 7.41 -1.00 21.80
CA ILE A 150 7.50 0.20 22.65
C ILE A 150 6.58 0.06 23.88
N GLU A 151 5.44 -0.61 23.72
CA GLU A 151 4.48 -0.86 24.80
C GLU A 151 4.89 -2.02 25.73
N MET A 152 5.77 -2.91 25.27
CA MET A 152 6.16 -4.10 26.00
C MET A 152 7.05 -3.77 27.21
N SER A 153 6.66 -4.23 28.40
CA SER A 153 7.51 -4.17 29.58
C SER A 153 8.57 -5.28 29.56
N PHE A 154 9.84 -4.93 29.50
CA PHE A 154 10.95 -5.90 29.57
C PHE A 154 11.14 -6.36 31.03
N GLN A 155 10.75 -7.60 31.34
CA GLN A 155 10.86 -8.15 32.71
C GLN A 155 12.14 -8.94 32.92
N GLY A 156 12.75 -9.46 31.85
CA GLY A 156 14.01 -10.18 31.94
C GLY A 156 14.91 -10.11 30.69
N PRO A 157 16.15 -10.64 30.78
CA PRO A 157 17.11 -10.66 29.67
C PRO A 157 16.61 -11.44 28.45
N VAL A 158 15.73 -12.44 28.66
CA VAL A 158 15.14 -13.24 27.57
C VAL A 158 14.21 -12.40 26.71
N ASP A 159 13.43 -11.50 27.31
CA ASP A 159 12.53 -10.60 26.58
C ASP A 159 13.34 -9.66 25.68
N LEU A 160 14.45 -9.16 26.20
CA LEU A 160 15.36 -8.29 25.46
C LEU A 160 16.04 -9.03 24.30
N LEU A 161 16.42 -10.29 24.51
CA LEU A 161 16.99 -11.14 23.47
C LEU A 161 15.96 -11.50 22.39
N ALA A 162 14.71 -11.80 22.78
CA ALA A 162 13.62 -12.07 21.86
C ALA A 162 13.29 -10.83 21.00
N PHE A 163 13.26 -9.65 21.62
CA PHE A 163 13.08 -8.39 20.90
C PHE A 163 14.22 -8.12 19.91
N ALA A 164 15.48 -8.26 20.33
CA ALA A 164 16.63 -8.14 19.44
C ALA A 164 16.59 -9.15 18.28
N GLY A 165 16.13 -10.38 18.54
CA GLY A 165 15.88 -11.40 17.52
C GLY A 165 14.80 -10.98 16.52
N GLY A 166 13.68 -10.42 17.00
CA GLY A 166 12.62 -9.89 16.13
C GLY A 166 13.11 -8.76 15.23
N VAL A 167 13.89 -7.82 15.76
CA VAL A 167 14.53 -6.74 14.98
C VAL A 167 15.48 -7.32 13.93
N ALA A 168 16.28 -8.34 14.28
CA ALA A 168 17.16 -9.01 13.32
C ALA A 168 16.39 -9.72 12.20
N LEU A 169 15.27 -10.38 12.51
CA LEU A 169 14.40 -11.02 11.52
C LEU A 169 13.74 -10.01 10.59
N ILE A 170 13.31 -8.85 11.11
CA ILE A 170 12.82 -7.74 10.28
C ILE A 170 13.92 -7.24 9.34
N GLY A 171 15.13 -7.03 9.84
CA GLY A 171 16.28 -6.65 9.02
C GLY A 171 16.54 -7.66 7.90
N LEU A 172 16.46 -8.96 8.21
CA LEU A 172 16.59 -10.03 7.23
C LEU A 172 15.45 -10.00 6.19
N ALA A 173 14.20 -9.82 6.62
CA ALA A 173 13.05 -9.72 5.72
C ALA A 173 13.18 -8.54 4.75
N LEU A 174 13.63 -7.37 5.25
CA LEU A 174 13.90 -6.19 4.43
C LEU A 174 15.02 -6.43 3.41
N TYR A 175 16.10 -7.08 3.84
CA TYR A 175 17.22 -7.42 2.96
C TYR A 175 16.78 -8.36 1.83
N LEU A 176 16.05 -9.43 2.16
CA LEU A 176 15.54 -10.40 1.18
C LEU A 176 14.53 -9.75 0.22
N SER A 177 13.68 -8.85 0.73
CA SER A 177 12.72 -8.11 -0.10
C SER A 177 13.40 -7.23 -1.15
N HIS A 178 14.54 -6.62 -0.83
CA HIS A 178 15.30 -5.79 -1.78
C HIS A 178 16.18 -6.64 -2.71
N ALA A 179 16.72 -7.76 -2.24
CA ALA A 179 17.53 -8.65 -3.06
C ALA A 179 16.76 -9.28 -4.23
N GLY A 180 15.43 -9.40 -4.13
CA GLY A 180 14.56 -9.86 -5.22
C GLY A 180 14.28 -8.82 -6.31
N GLU A 181 14.59 -7.54 -6.08
CA GLU A 181 14.44 -6.46 -7.07
C GLU A 181 15.69 -6.42 -7.96
N HIS A 182 15.74 -7.21 -9.04
CA HIS A 182 16.85 -7.16 -10.00
C HIS A 182 17.01 -5.73 -10.56
N PRO A 183 18.22 -5.12 -10.51
CA PRO A 183 18.49 -3.88 -11.22
C PRO A 183 18.42 -4.16 -12.71
N GLY A 184 17.31 -3.76 -13.35
CA GLY A 184 17.20 -3.73 -14.79
C GLY A 184 18.28 -2.81 -15.36
N SER A 185 19.35 -3.40 -15.88
CA SER A 185 20.40 -2.74 -16.62
C SER A 185 19.80 -2.05 -17.85
N ASN A 186 19.46 -0.76 -17.72
CA ASN A 186 19.00 0.06 -18.83
C ASN A 186 19.97 1.21 -19.14
N ASP A 187 21.26 0.87 -19.14
CA ASP A 187 22.39 1.79 -19.37
C ASP A 187 23.21 1.39 -20.61
N ARG A 188 22.53 1.01 -21.70
CA ARG A 188 23.18 0.64 -22.98
C ARG A 188 22.57 1.28 -24.23
N LEU A 189 21.97 2.46 -24.12
CA LEU A 189 21.58 3.26 -25.30
C LEU A 189 21.98 4.73 -25.17
N GLN A 190 23.10 5.01 -24.49
CA GLN A 190 23.77 6.30 -24.58
C GLN A 190 25.20 6.11 -25.09
N GLY A 191 25.30 6.07 -26.42
CA GLY A 191 26.50 6.03 -27.25
C GLY A 191 26.01 5.68 -28.65
N ASP A 192 26.00 6.54 -29.65
CA ASP A 192 26.95 7.58 -30.04
C ASP A 192 26.21 8.56 -30.99
N PRO A 193 26.36 9.89 -30.86
CA PRO A 193 25.83 10.84 -31.84
C PRO A 193 26.81 11.05 -33.00
N ARG A 194 27.06 10.05 -33.86
CA ARG A 194 27.73 10.21 -35.16
C ARG A 194 27.30 9.14 -36.15
N GLU A 195 26.52 9.53 -37.16
CA GLU A 195 26.79 9.43 -38.62
C GLU A 195 25.58 10.00 -39.38
#